data_AF-A0A318SR81-F1
#
_entry.id   AF-A0A318SR81-F1
#
_cell.length_a   1.000
_cell.length_b   1.000
_cell.length_c   1.000
_cell.angle_alpha   90.00
_cell.angle_beta   90.00
_cell.angle_gamma   90.00
#
_symmetry.space_group_name_H-M   'P 1'
#
loop_
_entity.id
_entity.type
_entity.pdbx_description
1 polymer ?
#
loop_
_entity_poly.entity_id
_entity_poly.type
_entity_poly.pdbx_seq_one_letter_code
_entity_poly.pdbx_strand_id
1 'polypeptide(L)'
;MTIALILGAAVWADGPSPTLRRRTAQGAALWHAGRVRHIVPCGGLGRHPPAEAEVMRLLLIEAGVPESAITPEAASHTTQENIAFALPILARLGANRVILVTDAPHLPRALLTARRLGLAARGSAPPWRGASLRAQSRLALREVPAYAAYWWRLPRR
;
A
#
# COMPACT_ATOMS: atom_id res chain seq x y z
N MET A 1 11.30 8.53 12.32
CA MET A 1 10.23 9.39 11.73
C MET A 1 8.96 8.60 11.41
N THR A 2 7.82 9.24 11.09
CA THR A 2 6.59 8.54 10.61
C THR A 2 6.60 8.47 9.08
N ILE A 3 6.43 7.28 8.49
CA ILE A 3 6.50 7.06 7.04
C ILE A 3 5.17 6.47 6.53
N ALA A 4 4.70 6.95 5.37
CA ALA A 4 3.62 6.30 4.64
C ALA A 4 4.18 5.19 3.76
N LEU A 5 3.65 3.97 3.87
CA LEU A 5 3.94 2.85 2.97
C LEU A 5 2.71 2.61 2.08
N ILE A 6 2.79 2.95 0.80
CA ILE A 6 1.66 2.83 -0.13
C ILE A 6 1.75 1.49 -0.86
N LEU A 7 0.72 0.66 -0.71
CA LEU A 7 0.67 -0.62 -1.39
C LEU A 7 0.20 -0.47 -2.84
N GLY A 8 0.94 -1.09 -3.74
CA GLY A 8 0.64 -1.22 -5.16
C GLY A 8 -0.74 -1.83 -5.46
N ALA A 9 -1.21 -1.58 -6.68
CA ALA A 9 -2.50 -2.02 -7.18
C ALA A 9 -2.40 -2.49 -8.65
N ALA A 10 -2.43 -1.56 -9.60
CA ALA A 10 -2.30 -1.86 -11.03
C ALA A 10 -2.02 -0.60 -11.85
N VAL A 11 -1.17 -0.75 -12.88
CA VAL A 11 -1.09 0.12 -14.04
C VAL A 11 -1.84 -0.53 -15.20
N TRP A 12 -2.72 0.22 -15.85
CA TRP A 12 -3.49 -0.17 -17.03
C TRP A 12 -2.82 0.38 -18.30
N ALA A 13 -3.29 -0.04 -19.48
CA ALA A 13 -2.74 0.42 -20.75
C ALA A 13 -2.85 1.94 -20.94
N ASP A 14 -3.87 2.56 -20.34
CA ASP A 14 -4.17 3.99 -20.37
C ASP A 14 -3.65 4.76 -19.13
N GLY A 15 -2.85 4.11 -18.29
CA GLY A 15 -2.19 4.73 -17.13
C GLY A 15 -2.58 4.12 -15.78
N PRO A 16 -2.35 4.82 -14.65
CA PRO A 16 -2.59 4.25 -13.34
C PRO A 16 -4.08 3.97 -13.11
N SER A 17 -4.36 2.78 -12.60
CA SER A 17 -5.74 2.39 -12.24
C SER A 17 -6.36 3.37 -11.23
N PRO A 18 -7.70 3.49 -11.18
CA PRO A 18 -8.38 4.32 -10.19
C PRO A 18 -7.98 3.98 -8.74
N THR A 19 -7.69 2.70 -8.47
CA THR A 19 -7.21 2.25 -7.16
C THR A 19 -5.81 2.75 -6.86
N LEU A 20 -4.87 2.63 -7.82
CA LEU A 20 -3.51 3.15 -7.64
C LEU A 20 -3.54 4.68 -7.41
N ARG A 21 -4.33 5.41 -8.19
CA ARG A 21 -4.53 6.86 -8.01
C ARG A 21 -5.07 7.22 -6.63
N ARG A 22 -6.15 6.55 -6.16
CA ARG A 22 -6.75 6.85 -4.85
C ARG A 22 -5.79 6.57 -3.68
N ARG A 23 -5.04 5.48 -3.74
CA ARG A 23 -4.03 5.16 -2.69
C ARG A 23 -2.89 6.18 -2.69
N THR A 24 -2.43 6.57 -3.88
CA THR A 24 -1.38 7.58 -4.02
C THR A 24 -1.83 8.94 -3.48
N ALA A 25 -3.06 9.36 -3.83
CA ALA A 25 -3.67 10.58 -3.31
C ALA A 25 -3.82 10.55 -1.79
N GLN A 26 -4.16 9.40 -1.20
CA GLN A 26 -4.18 9.24 0.26
C GLN A 26 -2.79 9.42 0.88
N GLY A 27 -1.73 8.91 0.23
CA GLY A 27 -0.34 9.14 0.64
C GLY A 27 0.05 10.62 0.61
N ALA A 28 -0.25 11.31 -0.49
CA ALA A 28 -0.04 12.75 -0.61
C ALA A 28 -0.82 13.55 0.45
N ALA A 29 -2.08 13.19 0.71
CA ALA A 29 -2.88 13.83 1.74
C ALA A 29 -2.28 13.68 3.16
N LEU A 30 -1.73 12.51 3.47
CA LEU A 30 -1.03 12.28 4.74
C LEU A 30 0.24 13.15 4.86
N TRP A 31 0.96 13.35 3.75
CA TRP A 31 2.13 14.22 3.70
C TRP A 31 1.76 15.68 3.94
N HIS A 32 0.80 16.20 3.17
CA HIS A 32 0.35 17.59 3.28
C HIS A 32 -0.27 17.92 4.64
N ALA A 33 -0.91 16.94 5.28
CA ALA A 33 -1.40 17.07 6.65
C ALA A 33 -0.30 16.98 7.72
N GLY A 34 0.99 16.84 7.33
CA GLY A 34 2.11 16.68 8.25
C GLY A 34 2.10 15.38 9.07
N ARG A 35 1.25 14.41 8.69
CA ARG A 35 1.08 13.14 9.42
C ARG A 35 2.19 12.14 9.12
N VAL A 36 2.86 12.30 7.98
CA VAL A 36 4.07 11.55 7.61
C VAL A 36 5.18 12.51 7.17
N ARG A 37 6.42 12.05 7.27
CA ARG A 37 7.65 12.77 6.92
C ARG A 37 8.46 12.08 5.83
N HIS A 38 7.97 10.96 5.31
CA HIS A 38 8.47 10.30 4.09
C HIS A 38 7.38 9.42 3.50
N ILE A 39 7.46 9.12 2.20
CA ILE A 39 6.56 8.20 1.50
C ILE A 39 7.37 7.12 0.77
N VAL A 40 6.99 5.87 0.95
CA VAL A 40 7.51 4.71 0.24
C VAL A 40 6.37 4.10 -0.58
N PRO A 41 6.24 4.44 -1.87
CA PRO A 41 5.35 3.73 -2.76
C PRO A 41 5.96 2.39 -3.19
N CYS A 42 5.19 1.31 -3.08
CA CYS A 42 5.63 -0.06 -3.42
C CYS A 42 4.84 -0.63 -4.60
N GLY A 43 5.53 -1.35 -5.46
CA GLY A 43 4.94 -2.10 -6.57
C GLY A 43 5.86 -2.08 -7.79
N GLY A 44 6.19 -3.26 -8.28
CA GLY A 44 7.02 -3.47 -9.45
C GLY A 44 6.26 -3.43 -10.76
N LEU A 45 6.87 -4.01 -11.80
CA LEU A 45 6.28 -4.08 -13.14
C LEU A 45 5.06 -5.00 -13.11
N GLY A 46 3.87 -4.41 -13.32
CA GLY A 46 2.62 -5.15 -13.48
C GLY A 46 2.43 -5.61 -14.92
N ARG A 47 1.16 -5.70 -15.34
CA ARG A 47 0.79 -6.09 -16.72
C ARG A 47 1.24 -5.08 -17.77
N HIS A 48 1.28 -3.80 -17.41
CA HIS A 48 1.67 -2.71 -18.29
C HIS A 48 2.80 -1.92 -17.63
N PRO A 49 3.83 -1.50 -18.38
CA PRO A 49 4.86 -0.60 -17.87
C PRO A 49 4.31 0.82 -17.66
N PRO A 50 4.95 1.63 -16.81
CA PRO A 50 6.12 1.31 -15.98
C PRO A 50 5.71 0.63 -14.65
N ALA A 51 6.68 0.38 -13.77
CA ALA A 51 6.42 -0.16 -12.43
C ALA A 51 5.45 0.74 -11.63
N GLU A 52 4.60 0.11 -10.82
CA GLU A 52 3.57 0.83 -10.05
C GLU A 52 4.16 1.89 -9.12
N ALA A 53 5.29 1.59 -8.46
CA ALA A 53 5.98 2.50 -7.57
C ALA A 53 6.49 3.76 -8.29
N GLU A 54 6.96 3.61 -9.54
CA GLU A 54 7.40 4.74 -10.35
C GLU A 54 6.22 5.61 -10.80
N VAL A 55 5.10 5.00 -11.19
CA VAL A 55 3.88 5.76 -11.48
C VAL A 55 3.40 6.52 -10.24
N MET A 56 3.40 5.88 -9.07
CA MET A 56 3.04 6.54 -7.81
C MET A 56 4.01 7.66 -7.46
N ARG A 57 5.32 7.50 -7.67
CA ARG A 57 6.32 8.56 -7.47
C ARG A 57 5.99 9.80 -8.30
N LEU A 58 5.70 9.63 -9.60
CA LEU A 58 5.32 10.73 -10.47
C LEU A 58 4.05 11.43 -10.01
N LEU A 59 3.01 10.67 -9.65
CA LEU A 59 1.76 11.22 -9.12
C LEU A 59 1.94 11.97 -7.79
N LEU A 60 2.85 11.53 -6.93
CA LEU A 60 3.18 12.22 -5.67
C LEU A 60 3.90 13.54 -5.93
N ILE A 61 4.83 13.58 -6.88
CA ILE A 61 5.52 14.79 -7.30
C ILE A 61 4.52 15.79 -7.92
N GLU A 62 3.64 15.32 -8.81
CA GLU A 62 2.56 16.13 -9.38
C GLU A 62 1.64 16.69 -8.29
N ALA A 63 1.40 15.93 -7.22
CA ALA A 63 0.64 16.37 -6.05
C ALA A 63 1.43 17.30 -5.10
N GLY A 64 2.65 17.72 -5.45
CA GLY A 64 3.45 18.68 -4.66
C GLY A 64 4.25 18.06 -3.51
N VAL A 65 4.44 16.74 -3.48
CA VAL A 65 5.37 16.10 -2.55
C VAL A 65 6.80 16.22 -3.12
N PRO A 66 7.78 16.76 -2.37
CA PRO A 66 9.13 16.89 -2.89
C PRO A 66 9.74 15.51 -3.17
N GLU A 67 10.49 15.38 -4.26
CA GLU A 67 11.11 14.11 -4.66
C GLU A 67 11.99 13.51 -3.56
N SER A 68 12.70 14.35 -2.81
CA SER A 68 13.55 13.94 -1.69
C SER A 68 12.80 13.26 -0.54
N ALA A 69 11.47 13.41 -0.48
CA ALA A 69 10.59 12.76 0.49
C ALA A 69 9.97 11.45 -0.01
N ILE A 70 10.37 10.98 -1.20
CA ILE A 70 9.82 9.80 -1.85
C ILE A 70 10.94 8.78 -2.07
N THR A 71 10.70 7.53 -1.70
CA THR A 71 11.62 6.43 -2.04
C THR A 71 10.81 5.28 -2.62
N PRO A 72 10.75 5.13 -3.95
CA PRO A 72 9.99 4.05 -4.57
C PRO A 72 10.67 2.69 -4.33
N GLU A 73 9.84 1.67 -4.17
CA GLU A 73 10.22 0.26 -4.14
C GLU A 73 9.54 -0.43 -5.32
N ALA A 74 10.31 -0.69 -6.38
CA ALA A 74 9.80 -1.10 -7.69
C ALA A 74 10.04 -2.58 -8.03
N ALA A 75 10.26 -3.44 -7.04
CA ALA A 75 10.59 -4.86 -7.24
C ALA A 75 9.47 -5.82 -6.81
N SER A 76 8.52 -5.37 -5.98
CA SER A 76 7.46 -6.22 -5.44
C SER A 76 6.33 -6.54 -6.45
N HIS A 77 5.74 -7.73 -6.38
CA HIS A 77 4.58 -8.10 -7.19
C HIS A 77 3.36 -8.50 -6.34
N THR A 78 3.56 -8.70 -5.04
CA THR A 78 2.51 -9.09 -4.11
C THR A 78 2.44 -8.14 -2.90
N THR A 79 1.34 -8.21 -2.16
CA THR A 79 1.21 -7.47 -0.88
C THR A 79 2.27 -7.87 0.14
N GLN A 80 2.67 -9.14 0.17
CA GLN A 80 3.70 -9.61 1.09
C GLN A 80 5.07 -9.07 0.69
N GLU A 81 5.39 -9.07 -0.60
CA GLU A 81 6.63 -8.49 -1.11
C GLU A 81 6.67 -6.97 -0.93
N ASN A 82 5.57 -6.24 -1.20
CA ASN A 82 5.49 -4.80 -0.93
C ASN A 82 5.97 -4.47 0.48
N ILE A 83 5.51 -5.24 1.48
CA ILE A 83 5.87 -5.00 2.87
C ILE A 83 7.30 -5.49 3.14
N ALA A 84 7.65 -6.70 2.70
CA ALA A 84 8.95 -7.31 2.97
C ALA A 84 10.11 -6.52 2.35
N PHE A 85 9.96 -6.05 1.10
CA PHE A 85 10.98 -5.30 0.38
C PHE A 85 11.05 -3.84 0.88
N ALA A 86 9.96 -3.31 1.42
CA ALA A 86 9.98 -2.02 2.10
C ALA A 86 10.70 -2.04 3.46
N LEU A 87 10.79 -3.19 4.16
CA LEU A 87 11.46 -3.27 5.48
C LEU A 87 12.88 -2.68 5.50
N PRO A 88 13.81 -3.09 4.61
CA PRO A 88 15.16 -2.51 4.59
C PRO A 88 15.15 -1.01 4.25
N ILE A 89 14.23 -0.56 3.39
CA ILE A 89 14.06 0.87 3.05
C ILE A 89 13.61 1.66 4.29
N LEU A 90 12.59 1.17 4.99
CA LEU A 90 12.06 1.76 6.21
C LEU A 90 13.12 1.83 7.32
N ALA A 91 13.94 0.78 7.46
CA ALA A 91 15.05 0.76 8.42
C ALA A 91 16.12 1.80 8.08
N ARG A 92 16.56 1.87 6.82
CA ARG A 92 17.54 2.86 6.34
C ARG A 92 17.04 4.30 6.52
N LEU A 93 15.74 4.51 6.37
CA LEU A 93 15.09 5.80 6.59
C LEU A 93 14.82 6.10 8.08
N GLY A 94 15.12 5.19 9.02
CA GLY A 94 14.85 5.41 10.44
C GLY A 94 13.35 5.56 10.76
N ALA A 95 12.52 4.70 10.18
CA ALA A 95 11.09 4.68 10.46
C ALA A 95 10.81 4.23 11.91
N ASN A 96 10.11 5.05 12.69
CA ASN A 96 9.65 4.69 14.04
C ASN A 96 8.16 4.33 14.05
N ARG A 97 7.42 4.80 13.04
CA ARG A 97 5.99 4.59 12.86
C ARG A 97 5.71 4.44 11.37
N VAL A 98 4.91 3.46 11.01
CA VAL A 98 4.49 3.25 9.62
C VAL A 98 2.97 3.37 9.50
N ILE A 99 2.53 4.16 8.53
CA ILE A 99 1.14 4.23 8.09
C ILE A 99 1.04 3.46 6.78
N LEU A 100 0.39 2.31 6.81
CA LEU A 100 0.18 1.48 5.64
C LEU A 100 -1.07 1.96 4.90
N VAL A 101 -0.90 2.33 3.64
CA VAL A 101 -1.94 2.89 2.77
C VAL A 101 -2.43 1.83 1.79
N THR A 102 -3.70 1.45 1.90
CA THR A 102 -4.42 0.54 1.00
C THR A 102 -5.92 0.75 1.12
N ASP A 103 -6.76 0.04 0.36
CA ASP A 103 -8.22 0.19 0.46
C ASP A 103 -8.78 -0.47 1.72
N ALA A 104 -9.93 0.05 2.19
CA ALA A 104 -10.58 -0.42 3.42
C ALA A 104 -10.80 -1.94 3.48
N PRO A 105 -11.24 -2.64 2.40
CA PRO A 105 -11.38 -4.08 2.42
C PRO A 105 -10.05 -4.85 2.54
N HIS A 106 -8.94 -4.25 2.10
CA HIS A 106 -7.61 -4.88 2.12
C HIS A 106 -6.80 -4.57 3.37
N LEU A 107 -7.22 -3.57 4.16
CA LEU A 107 -6.52 -3.17 5.38
C LEU A 107 -6.32 -4.32 6.38
N PRO A 108 -7.32 -5.17 6.70
CA PRO A 108 -7.12 -6.27 7.64
C PRO A 108 -6.01 -7.24 7.21
N ARG A 109 -6.01 -7.63 5.92
CA ARG A 109 -5.00 -8.52 5.35
C ARG A 109 -3.62 -7.87 5.38
N ALA A 110 -3.52 -6.63 4.93
CA ALA A 110 -2.24 -5.92 4.89
C ALA A 110 -1.66 -5.70 6.29
N LEU A 111 -2.48 -5.35 7.29
CA LEU A 111 -2.04 -5.21 8.67
C LEU A 111 -1.63 -6.55 9.29
N LEU A 112 -2.34 -7.64 8.98
CA LEU A 112 -1.94 -8.97 9.41
C LEU A 112 -0.59 -9.38 8.80
N THR A 113 -0.40 -9.16 7.49
CA THR A 113 0.87 -9.42 6.81
C THR A 113 2.00 -8.58 7.39
N ALA A 114 1.76 -7.29 7.65
CA ALA A 114 2.73 -6.41 8.31
C ALA A 114 3.16 -6.96 9.68
N ARG A 115 2.19 -7.33 10.54
CA ARG A 115 2.49 -7.92 11.85
C ARG A 115 3.31 -9.20 11.75
N ARG A 116 2.99 -10.09 10.81
CA ARG A 116 3.74 -11.35 10.60
C ARG A 116 5.18 -11.10 10.15
N LEU A 117 5.42 -10.01 9.42
CA LEU A 117 6.74 -9.58 8.99
C LEU A 117 7.46 -8.69 10.02
N GLY A 118 6.92 -8.58 11.25
CA GLY A 118 7.51 -7.77 12.31
C GLY A 118 7.29 -6.26 12.18
N LEU A 119 6.45 -5.81 11.24
CA LEU A 119 6.16 -4.40 11.03
C LEU A 119 4.92 -3.95 11.84
N ALA A 120 5.15 -3.11 12.85
CA ALA A 120 4.08 -2.42 13.55
C ALA A 120 3.56 -1.22 12.73
N ALA A 121 2.42 -1.39 12.07
CA ALA A 121 1.82 -0.37 11.22
C ALA A 121 0.38 0.00 11.65
N ARG A 122 -0.02 1.24 11.36
CA ARG A 122 -1.43 1.68 11.38
C ARG A 122 -1.97 1.73 9.96
N GLY A 123 -3.25 1.44 9.79
CA GLY A 123 -3.91 1.49 8.49
C GLY A 123 -4.41 2.89 8.14
N SER A 124 -4.34 3.26 6.86
CA SER A 124 -5.05 4.41 6.30
C SER A 124 -5.65 4.03 4.95
N ALA A 125 -6.95 4.21 4.80
CA ALA A 125 -7.64 4.02 3.52
C ALA A 125 -8.15 5.34 2.97
N PRO A 126 -8.16 5.53 1.64
CA PRO A 126 -8.85 6.66 1.04
C PRO A 126 -10.35 6.61 1.38
N PRO A 127 -11.02 7.75 1.56
CA PRO A 127 -12.46 7.78 1.79
C PRO A 127 -13.20 7.24 0.55
N TRP A 128 -14.05 6.24 0.74
CA TRP A 128 -14.87 5.68 -0.34
C TRP A 128 -16.18 6.47 -0.44
N ARG A 129 -16.31 7.35 -1.43
CA ARG A 129 -17.59 8.01 -1.75
C ARG A 129 -18.43 7.06 -2.62
N GLY A 130 -19.59 6.60 -2.11
CA GLY A 130 -20.67 6.07 -2.96
C GLY A 130 -20.96 4.55 -3.00
N ALA A 131 -20.42 3.70 -2.11
CA ALA A 131 -20.76 2.26 -2.09
C ALA A 131 -21.38 1.80 -0.76
N SER A 132 -22.55 1.13 -0.82
CA SER A 132 -23.25 0.62 0.36
C SER A 132 -22.44 -0.46 1.10
N LEU A 133 -22.58 -0.52 2.43
CA LEU A 133 -21.93 -1.51 3.31
C LEU A 133 -22.12 -2.97 2.86
N ARG A 134 -23.18 -3.26 2.08
CA ARG A 134 -23.48 -4.60 1.53
C ARG A 134 -22.61 -4.98 0.32
N ALA A 135 -22.22 -4.01 -0.52
CA ALA A 135 -21.25 -4.26 -1.59
C ALA A 135 -19.85 -4.50 -1.01
N GLN A 136 -19.55 -3.81 0.11
CA GLN A 136 -18.30 -3.93 0.86
C GLN A 136 -18.15 -5.32 1.50
N SER A 137 -19.21 -5.86 2.11
CA SER A 137 -19.17 -7.19 2.72
C SER A 137 -19.15 -8.32 1.69
N ARG A 138 -19.81 -8.19 0.53
CA ARG A 138 -19.79 -9.22 -0.53
C ARG A 138 -18.41 -9.38 -1.20
N LEU A 139 -17.69 -8.28 -1.44
CA LEU A 139 -16.33 -8.36 -1.99
C LEU A 139 -15.31 -8.85 -0.94
N ALA A 140 -15.48 -8.46 0.32
CA ALA A 140 -14.68 -9.00 1.43
C ALA A 140 -14.95 -10.51 1.66
N LEU A 141 -16.22 -10.94 1.59
CA LEU A 141 -16.64 -12.34 1.72
C LEU A 141 -16.15 -13.22 0.57
N ARG A 142 -15.98 -12.68 -0.64
CA ARG A 142 -15.40 -13.42 -1.77
C ARG A 142 -13.91 -13.74 -1.58
N GLU A 143 -13.21 -13.03 -0.68
CA GLU A 143 -11.83 -13.35 -0.32
C GLU A 143 -11.73 -14.26 0.93
N VAL A 144 -12.81 -14.47 1.70
CA VAL A 144 -12.88 -15.37 2.88
C VAL A 144 -12.41 -16.81 2.63
N PRO A 145 -12.70 -17.47 1.50
CA PRO A 145 -12.20 -18.82 1.23
C PRO A 145 -10.67 -18.87 1.09
N ALA A 146 -10.05 -17.81 0.54
CA ALA A 146 -8.60 -17.70 0.46
C ALA A 146 -7.97 -17.52 1.86
N TYR A 147 -8.66 -16.83 2.77
CA TYR A 147 -8.21 -16.67 4.16
C TYR A 147 -8.25 -18.00 4.96
N ALA A 148 -9.26 -18.85 4.76
CA ALA A 148 -9.34 -20.16 5.42
C ALA A 148 -8.25 -21.14 4.90
N ALA A 149 -8.01 -21.16 3.58
CA ALA A 149 -6.94 -21.96 2.99
C ALA A 149 -5.53 -21.50 3.43
N TYR A 150 -5.33 -20.19 3.60
CA TYR A 150 -4.07 -19.62 4.11
C TYR A 150 -3.85 -19.89 5.61
N TRP A 151 -4.92 -20.06 6.38
CA TRP A 151 -4.86 -20.44 7.80
C TRP A 151 -4.49 -21.92 8.00
N TRP A 152 -4.89 -22.80 7.07
CA TRP A 152 -4.68 -24.26 7.18
C TRP A 152 -3.36 -24.77 6.59
N ARG A 153 -2.70 -23.99 5.71
CA ARG A 153 -1.49 -24.41 4.97
C ARG A 153 -0.14 -23.98 5.56
N LEU A 154 -0.08 -23.48 6.79
CA LEU A 154 1.18 -23.01 7.37
C LEU A 154 1.50 -23.71 8.71
N PRO A 155 2.73 -24.23 8.90
CA PRO A 155 3.08 -24.96 10.11
C PRO A 155 3.01 -24.02 11.31
N ARG A 156 2.34 -24.51 12.36
CA ARG A 156 2.45 -23.95 13.71
C ARG A 156 3.88 -24.19 14.18
N ARG A 157 4.68 -23.14 14.35
CA ARG A 157 5.83 -23.18 15.25
C ARG A 157 5.33 -22.94 16.66
#